data_AF-A0A4R5BQ65-F1
#
_entry.id   AF-A0A4R5BQ65-F1
#
_cell.length_a   1.000
_cell.length_b   1.000
_cell.length_c   1.000
_cell.angle_alpha   90.00
_cell.angle_beta   90.00
_cell.angle_gamma   90.00
#
_symmetry.space_group_name_H-M   'P 1'
#
loop_
_entity.id
_entity.type
_entity.pdbx_description
1 polymer ?
#
loop_
_entity_poly.entity_id
_entity_poly.type
_entity_poly.pdbx_seq_one_letter_code
_entity_poly.pdbx_strand_id
1 'polypeptide(L)'
;MRSQAEISTEVSYERLSRLRDSGFRRVRPGIDNLSTRVLRLAGSRSEGCGNVRMLRDARTLGLSVEWTYRYGFPGETDRSYARVLAQFPALHHLPPMQSAVRCGDGISGDTEAVLLAGVAAWRRDNPLGLLELVEDGGALVVLDDRPGFGRHEYVFAGEAAELLRYVDAPCPLSVLAARFGGQVHSRLADLRECGLVFTDAGSWVHVIPRPTNHRLQFAN
;
A
#
# COMPACT_ATOMS: atom_id res chain seq x y z
N MET A 1 3.56 29.84 2.48
CA MET A 1 2.92 28.57 2.08
C MET A 1 3.89 27.44 2.42
N ARG A 2 3.55 26.52 3.33
CA ARG A 2 4.44 25.40 3.68
C ARG A 2 4.28 24.30 2.62
N SER A 3 5.28 24.11 1.77
CA SER A 3 5.16 23.25 0.59
C SER A 3 5.41 21.78 0.89
N GLN A 4 6.37 21.46 1.79
CA GLN A 4 6.87 20.10 1.96
C GLN A 4 7.34 19.78 3.38
N ALA A 5 7.13 18.54 3.83
CA ALA A 5 7.68 17.99 5.09
C ALA A 5 8.35 16.62 4.87
N GLU A 6 9.46 16.38 5.57
CA GLU A 6 10.09 15.05 5.69
C GLU A 6 9.52 14.32 6.90
N ILE A 7 9.15 13.05 6.73
CA ILE A 7 8.47 12.27 7.77
C ILE A 7 8.98 10.82 7.83
N SER A 8 8.91 10.22 9.01
CA SER A 8 9.04 8.76 9.16
C SER A 8 7.87 8.05 8.48
N THR A 9 8.07 6.80 8.09
CA THR A 9 7.01 5.95 7.54
C THR A 9 6.07 5.42 8.61
N GLU A 10 6.51 5.35 9.87
CA GLU A 10 5.69 5.04 11.05
C GLU A 10 4.90 6.28 11.52
N VAL A 11 4.16 6.90 10.59
CA VAL A 11 3.31 8.06 10.87
C VAL A 11 1.86 7.60 10.94
N SER A 12 1.15 7.98 12.00
CA SER A 12 -0.28 7.67 12.10
C SER A 12 -1.09 8.51 11.12
N TYR A 13 -2.27 8.00 10.73
CA TYR A 13 -3.23 8.73 9.91
C TYR A 13 -3.55 10.10 10.50
N GLU A 14 -3.78 10.19 11.81
CA GLU A 14 -4.10 11.44 12.52
C GLU A 14 -2.97 12.46 12.42
N ARG A 15 -1.72 12.00 12.48
CA ARG A 15 -0.55 12.88 12.32
C ARG A 15 -0.42 13.37 10.87
N LEU A 16 -0.67 12.51 9.88
CA LEU A 16 -0.74 12.94 8.47
C LEU A 16 -1.89 13.92 8.22
N SER A 17 -3.05 13.70 8.83
CA SER A 17 -4.21 14.60 8.74
C SER A 17 -3.86 15.98 9.30
N ARG A 18 -3.26 16.05 10.49
CA ARG A 18 -2.81 17.34 11.08
C ARG A 18 -1.83 18.08 10.17
N LEU A 19 -0.91 17.37 9.50
CA LEU A 19 -0.02 17.99 8.51
C LEU A 19 -0.82 18.57 7.35
N ARG A 20 -1.77 17.81 6.79
CA ARG A 20 -2.66 18.26 5.72
C ARG A 20 -3.47 19.49 6.13
N ASP A 21 -4.04 19.49 7.32
CA ASP A 21 -4.88 20.57 7.87
C ASP A 21 -4.07 21.84 8.10
N SER A 22 -2.79 21.71 8.48
CA SER A 22 -1.86 22.84 8.61
C SER A 22 -1.37 23.42 7.27
N GLY A 23 -1.88 22.92 6.15
CA GLY A 23 -1.63 23.45 4.81
C GLY A 23 -0.55 22.72 4.01
N PHE A 24 0.09 21.67 4.53
CA PHE A 24 1.00 20.86 3.73
C PHE A 24 0.25 20.13 2.63
N ARG A 25 0.80 20.15 1.42
CA ARG A 25 0.24 19.45 0.26
C ARG A 25 1.12 18.32 -0.24
N ARG A 26 2.41 18.34 0.11
CA ARG A 26 3.41 17.35 -0.28
C ARG A 26 4.18 16.84 0.94
N VAL A 27 4.49 15.54 0.93
CA VAL A 27 5.30 14.88 1.96
C VAL A 27 6.40 14.03 1.32
N ARG A 28 7.53 13.89 2.00
CA ARG A 28 8.62 12.99 1.63
C ARG A 28 8.84 11.98 2.76
N PRO A 29 8.16 10.82 2.73
CA PRO A 29 8.40 9.78 3.70
C PRO A 29 9.72 9.06 3.41
N GLY A 30 10.37 8.54 4.45
CA GLY A 30 11.53 7.64 4.33
C GLY A 30 11.17 6.24 3.82
N ILE A 31 10.39 6.14 2.73
CA ILE A 31 10.08 4.86 2.07
C ILE A 31 11.18 4.58 1.05
N ASP A 32 12.03 3.62 1.37
CA ASP A 32 13.11 3.17 0.48
C ASP A 32 12.74 1.88 -0.27
N ASN A 33 11.88 1.03 0.28
CA ASN A 33 11.53 -0.27 -0.30
C ASN A 33 10.20 -0.78 0.28
N LEU A 34 9.59 -1.79 -0.33
CA LEU A 34 8.36 -2.43 0.14
C LEU A 34 8.58 -3.85 0.71
N SER A 35 9.81 -4.36 0.64
CA SER A 35 10.20 -5.61 1.31
C SER A 35 10.85 -5.30 2.66
N THR A 36 10.26 -5.78 3.75
CA THR A 36 10.82 -5.66 5.10
C THR A 36 12.20 -6.29 5.15
N ARG A 37 12.43 -7.42 4.46
CA ARG A 37 13.76 -8.03 4.39
C ARG A 37 14.80 -7.05 3.83
N VAL A 38 14.48 -6.39 2.72
CA VAL A 38 15.38 -5.42 2.09
C VAL A 38 15.58 -4.19 2.98
N LEU A 39 14.51 -3.69 3.59
CA LEU A 39 14.58 -2.58 4.55
C LEU A 39 15.53 -2.91 5.72
N ARG A 40 15.49 -4.14 6.25
CA ARG A 40 16.41 -4.57 7.32
C ARG A 40 17.86 -4.65 6.84
N LEU A 41 18.12 -5.12 5.62
CA LEU A 41 19.47 -5.11 5.02
C LEU A 41 20.00 -3.68 4.86
N ALA A 42 19.11 -2.73 4.54
CA ALA A 42 19.44 -1.31 4.47
C ALA A 42 19.56 -0.61 5.85
N GLY A 43 19.43 -1.35 6.96
CA GLY A 43 19.49 -0.80 8.32
C GLY A 43 18.23 -0.03 8.76
N SER A 44 17.15 -0.09 7.97
CA SER A 44 15.88 0.55 8.31
C SER A 44 15.09 -0.26 9.34
N ARG A 45 14.30 0.46 10.15
CA ARG A 45 13.35 -0.15 11.10
C ARG A 45 11.96 -0.35 10.54
N SER A 46 11.65 0.31 9.43
CA SER A 46 10.36 0.28 8.76
C SER A 46 10.02 -1.10 8.21
N GLU A 47 8.73 -1.32 7.98
CA GLU A 47 8.19 -2.56 7.42
C GLU A 47 7.42 -2.27 6.13
N GLY A 48 7.41 -3.24 5.22
CA GLY A 48 6.76 -3.13 3.91
C GLY A 48 5.27 -2.77 4.02
N CYS A 49 4.54 -3.50 4.86
CA CYS A 49 3.12 -3.23 5.13
C CYS A 49 2.91 -1.84 5.75
N GLY A 50 3.84 -1.35 6.58
CA GLY A 50 3.79 0.01 7.13
C GLY A 50 3.98 1.08 6.04
N ASN A 51 4.91 0.86 5.12
CA ASN A 51 5.13 1.74 3.98
C ASN A 51 3.91 1.78 3.05
N VAL A 52 3.29 0.63 2.76
CA VAL A 52 2.04 0.56 1.98
C VAL A 52 0.90 1.30 2.67
N ARG A 53 0.73 1.13 3.98
CA ARG A 53 -0.25 1.90 4.76
C ARG A 53 0.00 3.40 4.65
N MET A 54 1.24 3.86 4.79
CA MET A 54 1.57 5.28 4.66
C MET A 54 1.13 5.83 3.30
N LEU A 55 1.43 5.12 2.20
CA LEU A 55 1.02 5.53 0.84
C LEU A 55 -0.51 5.60 0.69
N ARG A 56 -1.22 4.62 1.25
CA ARG A 56 -2.69 4.57 1.29
C ARG A 56 -3.30 5.71 2.10
N ASP A 57 -2.74 6.01 3.27
CA ASP A 57 -3.21 7.08 4.14
C ASP A 57 -2.91 8.45 3.50
N ALA A 58 -1.75 8.62 2.85
CA ALA A 58 -1.45 9.80 2.04
C ALA A 58 -2.41 9.96 0.84
N ARG A 59 -2.75 8.87 0.15
CA ARG A 59 -3.76 8.86 -0.93
C ARG A 59 -5.11 9.32 -0.43
N THR A 60 -5.55 8.76 0.71
CA THR A 60 -6.80 9.12 1.38
C THR A 60 -6.87 10.62 1.64
N LEU A 61 -5.79 11.19 2.19
CA LEU A 61 -5.74 12.62 2.48
C LEU A 61 -5.54 13.48 1.22
N GLY A 62 -5.22 12.88 0.06
CA GLY A 62 -4.87 13.56 -1.19
C GLY A 62 -3.47 14.20 -1.19
N LEU A 63 -2.58 13.79 -0.29
CA LEU A 63 -1.21 14.30 -0.21
C LEU A 63 -0.39 13.82 -1.41
N SER A 64 0.41 14.70 -2.01
CA SER A 64 1.44 14.29 -2.95
C SER A 64 2.60 13.65 -2.17
N VAL A 65 3.05 12.47 -2.58
CA VAL A 65 4.14 11.75 -1.91
C VAL A 65 5.35 11.72 -2.81
N GLU A 66 6.51 12.12 -2.28
CA GLU A 66 7.80 11.95 -2.93
C GLU A 66 8.61 10.84 -2.24
N TRP A 67 8.87 9.75 -2.96
CA TRP A 67 9.67 8.63 -2.49
C TRP A 67 10.42 7.95 -3.65
N THR A 68 11.57 7.35 -3.34
CA THR A 68 12.46 6.70 -4.31
C THR A 68 12.63 5.25 -3.92
N TYR A 69 12.47 4.35 -4.90
CA TYR A 69 12.65 2.92 -4.67
C TYR A 69 14.14 2.57 -4.70
N ARG A 70 14.75 2.27 -3.55
CA ARG A 70 16.14 1.86 -3.43
C ARG A 70 16.27 0.34 -3.42
N TYR A 71 17.19 -0.18 -4.22
CA TYR A 71 17.38 -1.62 -4.41
C TYR A 71 18.84 -1.97 -4.66
N GLY A 72 19.18 -3.26 -4.67
CA GLY A 72 20.53 -3.76 -4.90
C GLY A 72 21.45 -3.65 -3.68
N PHE A 73 20.90 -3.47 -2.47
CA PHE A 73 21.69 -3.46 -1.24
C PHE A 73 22.48 -4.77 -1.08
N PRO A 74 23.68 -4.73 -0.47
CA PRO A 74 24.44 -5.94 -0.17
C PRO A 74 23.62 -6.97 0.63
N GLY A 75 23.64 -8.23 0.20
CA GLY A 75 22.90 -9.33 0.83
C GLY A 75 21.46 -9.51 0.35
N GLU A 76 20.98 -8.66 -0.58
CA GLU A 76 19.77 -8.94 -1.33
C GLU A 76 19.91 -10.22 -2.17
N THR A 77 18.76 -10.74 -2.59
CA THR A 77 18.68 -11.86 -3.54
C THR A 77 17.46 -11.65 -4.42
N ASP A 78 17.46 -12.23 -5.61
CA ASP A 78 16.33 -12.18 -6.55
C ASP A 78 15.00 -12.63 -5.91
N ARG A 79 15.06 -13.63 -5.03
CA ARG A 79 13.89 -14.12 -4.26
C ARG A 79 13.28 -13.07 -3.33
N SER A 80 14.06 -12.06 -2.95
CA SER A 80 13.58 -10.94 -2.11
C SER A 80 12.54 -10.09 -2.84
N TYR A 81 12.53 -10.13 -4.17
CA TYR A 81 11.68 -9.27 -5.00
C TYR A 81 10.45 -9.98 -5.57
N ALA A 82 10.52 -11.28 -5.86
CA ALA A 82 9.43 -11.99 -6.52
C ALA A 82 8.06 -11.77 -5.86
N ARG A 83 8.00 -11.84 -4.51
CA ARG A 83 6.75 -11.65 -3.75
C ARG A 83 6.24 -10.21 -3.73
N VAL A 84 7.15 -9.23 -3.65
CA VAL A 84 6.74 -7.83 -3.56
C VAL A 84 6.34 -7.29 -4.93
N LEU A 85 7.07 -7.68 -5.99
CA LEU A 85 6.78 -7.28 -7.37
C LEU A 85 5.46 -7.86 -7.87
N ALA A 86 5.12 -9.10 -7.49
CA ALA A 86 3.83 -9.69 -7.82
C ALA A 86 2.62 -8.90 -7.27
N GLN A 87 2.83 -8.09 -6.22
CA GLN A 87 1.78 -7.29 -5.59
C GLN A 87 1.73 -5.84 -6.10
N PHE A 88 2.69 -5.39 -6.94
CA PHE A 88 2.71 -4.01 -7.45
C PHE A 88 1.40 -3.60 -8.15
N PRO A 89 0.77 -4.43 -9.01
CA PRO A 89 -0.49 -4.06 -9.65
C PRO A 89 -1.57 -3.63 -8.67
N ALA A 90 -1.67 -4.30 -7.52
CA ALA A 90 -2.63 -3.98 -6.46
C ALA A 90 -2.39 -2.61 -5.81
N LEU A 91 -1.23 -1.97 -6.05
CA LEU A 91 -0.84 -0.70 -5.46
C LEU A 91 -0.89 0.47 -6.46
N HIS A 92 -1.22 0.22 -7.75
CA HIS A 92 -1.11 1.25 -8.80
C HIS A 92 -1.95 2.51 -8.55
N HIS A 93 -3.04 2.42 -7.78
CA HIS A 93 -3.87 3.57 -7.37
C HIS A 93 -3.25 4.42 -6.25
N LEU A 94 -2.20 3.93 -5.59
CA LEU A 94 -1.44 4.62 -4.55
C LEU A 94 -0.33 5.50 -5.15
N PRO A 95 0.14 6.53 -4.42
CA PRO A 95 1.20 7.44 -4.89
C PRO A 95 2.44 6.67 -5.37
N PRO A 96 2.80 6.77 -6.65
CA PRO A 96 3.92 6.01 -7.21
C PRO A 96 5.24 6.63 -6.78
N MET A 97 6.30 5.83 -6.84
CA MET A 97 7.67 6.30 -6.69
C MET A 97 8.06 7.20 -7.88
N GLN A 98 8.88 8.23 -7.65
CA GLN A 98 9.37 9.09 -8.74
C GLN A 98 10.50 8.43 -9.55
N SER A 99 11.30 7.60 -8.88
CA SER A 99 12.46 6.93 -9.47
C SER A 99 12.78 5.66 -8.70
N ALA A 100 13.63 4.83 -9.31
CA ALA A 100 14.29 3.72 -8.66
C ALA A 100 15.80 3.91 -8.77
N VAL A 101 16.53 3.65 -7.68
CA VAL A 101 17.97 3.89 -7.58
C VAL A 101 18.67 2.62 -7.09
N ARG A 102 19.61 2.15 -7.90
CA ARG A 102 20.48 1.03 -7.57
C ARG A 102 21.55 1.46 -6.58
N CYS A 103 21.67 0.73 -5.48
CA CYS A 103 22.60 1.00 -4.38
C CYS A 103 23.78 0.01 -4.34
N GLY A 104 23.79 -1.00 -5.21
CA GLY A 104 24.83 -2.03 -5.29
C GLY A 104 24.44 -3.17 -6.22
N ASP A 105 25.17 -4.29 -6.13
CA ASP A 105 25.03 -5.46 -7.01
C ASP A 105 24.25 -6.63 -6.38
N GLY A 106 23.39 -6.36 -5.40
CA GLY A 106 22.69 -7.39 -4.62
C GLY A 106 21.62 -8.20 -5.38
N ILE A 107 21.29 -7.85 -6.62
CA ILE A 107 20.34 -8.57 -7.47
C ILE A 107 20.87 -8.74 -8.89
N SER A 108 20.36 -9.76 -9.59
CA SER A 108 20.67 -9.97 -11.00
C SER A 108 20.07 -8.89 -11.90
N GLY A 109 20.64 -8.73 -13.10
CA GLY A 109 20.11 -7.84 -14.13
C GLY A 109 18.68 -8.21 -14.56
N ASP A 110 18.32 -9.49 -14.54
CA ASP A 110 16.96 -9.95 -14.85
C ASP A 110 15.95 -9.46 -13.80
N THR A 111 16.29 -9.60 -12.51
CA THR A 111 15.43 -9.10 -11.43
C THR A 111 15.33 -7.58 -11.46
N GLU A 112 16.45 -6.89 -11.74
CA GLU A 112 16.47 -5.45 -11.92
C GLU A 112 15.56 -5.00 -13.07
N ALA A 113 15.60 -5.68 -14.22
CA ALA A 113 14.74 -5.37 -15.35
C ALA A 113 13.25 -5.52 -15.00
N VAL A 114 12.87 -6.59 -14.28
CA VAL A 114 11.48 -6.79 -13.83
C VAL A 114 11.06 -5.72 -12.83
N LEU A 115 11.93 -5.35 -11.87
CA LEU A 115 11.67 -4.27 -10.91
C LEU A 115 11.44 -2.94 -11.63
N LEU A 116 12.34 -2.56 -12.54
CA LEU A 116 12.23 -1.30 -13.28
C LEU A 116 10.99 -1.25 -14.17
N ALA A 117 10.61 -2.38 -14.78
CA ALA A 117 9.36 -2.50 -15.52
C ALA A 117 8.14 -2.32 -14.62
N GLY A 118 8.15 -2.92 -13.42
CA GLY A 118 7.08 -2.74 -12.42
C GLY A 118 6.95 -1.29 -11.93
N VAL A 119 8.08 -0.61 -11.67
CA VAL A 119 8.11 0.81 -11.33
C VAL A 119 7.54 1.67 -12.45
N ALA A 120 7.92 1.40 -13.70
CA ALA A 120 7.40 2.11 -14.86
C ALA A 120 5.89 1.88 -15.05
N ALA A 121 5.42 0.64 -14.87
CA ALA A 121 4.00 0.30 -14.95
C ALA A 121 3.18 1.03 -13.87
N TRP A 122 3.62 1.00 -12.61
CA TRP A 122 2.95 1.73 -11.53
C TRP A 122 2.87 3.24 -11.84
N ARG A 123 3.96 3.85 -12.30
CA ARG A 123 3.95 5.28 -12.68
C ARG A 123 3.03 5.60 -13.85
N ARG A 124 2.94 4.73 -14.85
CA ARG A 124 2.08 4.90 -16.03
C ARG A 124 0.61 4.73 -15.68
N ASP A 125 0.32 3.72 -14.85
CA ASP A 125 -1.04 3.33 -14.51
C ASP A 125 -1.59 4.15 -13.34
N ASN A 126 -0.75 4.91 -12.62
CA ASN A 126 -1.21 5.94 -11.69
C ASN A 126 -1.48 7.27 -12.45
N PRO A 127 -2.63 7.95 -12.29
CA PRO A 127 -3.71 7.70 -11.33
C PRO A 127 -4.90 6.95 -11.94
N LEU A 128 -4.69 6.13 -12.96
CA LEU A 128 -5.77 5.41 -13.64
C LEU A 128 -6.43 4.43 -12.68
N GLY A 129 -7.75 4.45 -12.71
CA GLY A 129 -8.59 3.63 -11.87
C GLY A 129 -8.71 4.12 -10.42
N LEU A 130 -9.67 3.52 -9.76
CA LEU A 130 -10.28 3.89 -8.50
C LEU A 130 -10.36 2.60 -7.68
N LEU A 131 -10.01 2.74 -6.41
CA LEU A 131 -10.36 1.78 -5.38
C LEU A 131 -10.98 2.59 -4.26
N GLU A 132 -12.29 2.48 -4.12
CA GLU A 132 -13.08 3.30 -3.20
C GLU A 132 -13.83 2.42 -2.21
N LEU A 133 -13.79 2.81 -0.94
CA LEU A 133 -14.56 2.21 0.12
C LEU A 133 -15.79 3.09 0.41
N VAL A 134 -16.96 2.47 0.42
CA VAL A 134 -18.22 3.05 0.86
C VAL A 134 -18.74 2.22 2.03
N GLU A 135 -19.20 2.90 3.09
CA GLU A 135 -19.89 2.25 4.20
C GLU A 135 -21.39 2.40 4.01
N ASP A 136 -22.13 1.28 4.07
CA ASP A 136 -23.59 1.26 3.97
C ASP A 136 -24.17 0.25 4.95
N GLY A 137 -25.03 0.70 5.86
CA GLY A 137 -25.71 -0.18 6.82
C GLY A 137 -24.79 -1.10 7.66
N GLY A 138 -23.53 -0.72 7.87
CA GLY A 138 -22.52 -1.54 8.56
C GLY A 138 -21.77 -2.53 7.67
N ALA A 139 -22.20 -2.71 6.41
CA ALA A 139 -21.43 -3.35 5.37
C ALA A 139 -20.36 -2.40 4.80
N LEU A 140 -19.36 -2.99 4.17
CA LEU A 140 -18.31 -2.29 3.43
C LEU A 140 -18.43 -2.66 1.96
N VAL A 141 -18.63 -1.67 1.10
CA VAL A 141 -18.68 -1.83 -0.35
C VAL A 141 -17.39 -1.28 -0.94
N VAL A 142 -16.65 -2.11 -1.66
CA VAL A 142 -15.43 -1.70 -2.37
C VAL A 142 -15.71 -1.66 -3.86
N LEU A 143 -15.58 -0.48 -4.45
CA LEU A 143 -15.67 -0.25 -5.88
C LEU A 143 -14.26 -0.25 -6.46
N ASP A 144 -14.03 -1.08 -7.47
CA ASP A 144 -12.74 -1.23 -8.14
C ASP A 144 -12.91 -1.07 -9.64
N ASP A 145 -12.11 -0.23 -10.28
CA ASP A 145 -11.95 -0.18 -11.73
C ASP A 145 -10.46 -0.06 -12.14
N ARG A 146 -9.55 -0.47 -11.24
CA ARG A 146 -8.10 -0.42 -11.48
C ARG A 146 -7.71 -1.23 -12.72
N PRO A 147 -6.76 -0.73 -13.51
CA PRO A 147 -6.14 -1.52 -14.58
C PRO A 147 -5.62 -2.86 -14.02
N GLY A 148 -5.94 -3.96 -14.70
CA GLY A 148 -5.55 -5.31 -14.30
C GLY A 148 -6.55 -6.05 -13.39
N PHE A 149 -7.46 -5.34 -12.71
CA PHE A 149 -8.53 -5.93 -11.90
C PHE A 149 -9.90 -5.81 -12.57
N GLY A 150 -10.12 -4.77 -13.39
CA GLY A 150 -11.39 -4.56 -14.07
C GLY A 150 -12.49 -4.08 -13.12
N ARG A 151 -13.68 -3.80 -13.67
CA ARG A 151 -14.78 -3.22 -12.90
C ARG A 151 -15.42 -4.27 -11.99
N HIS A 152 -15.27 -4.10 -10.68
CA HIS A 152 -15.82 -4.98 -9.66
C HIS A 152 -16.46 -4.19 -8.52
N GLU A 153 -17.47 -4.80 -7.91
CA GLU A 153 -18.09 -4.36 -6.68
C GLU A 153 -18.00 -5.51 -5.67
N TYR A 154 -17.29 -5.29 -4.57
CA TYR A 154 -17.14 -6.25 -3.50
C TYR A 154 -17.98 -5.80 -2.30
N VAL A 155 -18.85 -6.67 -1.80
CA VAL A 155 -19.67 -6.39 -0.62
C VAL A 155 -19.20 -7.27 0.53
N PHE A 156 -18.70 -6.63 1.58
CA PHE A 156 -18.28 -7.30 2.82
C PHE A 156 -19.28 -6.99 3.93
N ALA A 157 -19.80 -8.05 4.56
CA ALA A 157 -20.72 -7.96 5.69
C ALA A 157 -20.25 -8.87 6.84
N GLY A 158 -20.74 -8.62 8.05
CA GLY A 158 -20.41 -9.40 9.24
C GLY A 158 -18.90 -9.55 9.46
N GLU A 159 -18.45 -10.79 9.70
CA GLU A 159 -17.05 -11.11 9.99
C GLU A 159 -16.08 -10.68 8.86
N ALA A 160 -16.53 -10.68 7.59
CA ALA A 160 -15.69 -10.25 6.48
C ALA A 160 -15.43 -8.73 6.50
N ALA A 161 -16.46 -7.94 6.86
CA ALA A 161 -16.31 -6.50 7.06
C ALA A 161 -15.41 -6.22 8.27
N GLU A 162 -15.58 -6.97 9.37
CA GLU A 162 -14.72 -6.86 10.55
C GLU A 162 -13.25 -7.17 10.25
N LEU A 163 -12.98 -8.23 9.47
CA LEU A 163 -11.63 -8.57 9.03
C LEU A 163 -11.01 -7.42 8.25
N LEU A 164 -11.74 -6.86 7.26
CA LEU A 164 -11.25 -5.77 6.44
C LEU A 164 -10.92 -4.52 7.28
N ARG A 165 -11.79 -4.15 8.24
CA ARG A 165 -11.50 -3.07 9.20
C ARG A 165 -10.27 -3.37 10.06
N TYR A 166 -10.09 -4.63 10.47
CA TYR A 166 -9.00 -5.01 11.36
C TYR A 166 -7.63 -4.95 10.67
N VAL A 167 -7.58 -5.22 9.36
CA VAL A 167 -6.36 -5.05 8.54
C VAL A 167 -6.20 -3.63 7.98
N ASP A 168 -6.86 -2.62 8.56
CA ASP A 168 -6.52 -1.20 8.31
C ASP A 168 -5.10 -0.87 8.77
N ALA A 169 -4.60 -1.58 9.78
CA ALA A 169 -3.21 -1.55 10.21
C ALA A 169 -2.49 -2.84 9.81
N PRO A 170 -1.15 -2.80 9.57
CA PRO A 170 -0.35 -4.00 9.47
C PRO A 170 -0.59 -4.94 10.65
N CYS A 171 -1.01 -6.17 10.35
CA CYS A 171 -1.34 -7.16 11.37
C CYS A 171 -0.70 -8.52 11.04
N PRO A 172 0.08 -9.12 11.96
CA PRO A 172 0.64 -10.46 11.76
C PRO A 172 -0.45 -11.52 11.58
N LEU A 173 -0.21 -12.49 10.70
CA LEU A 173 -1.16 -13.58 10.44
C LEU A 173 -1.52 -14.37 11.71
N SER A 174 -0.58 -14.51 12.65
CA SER A 174 -0.83 -15.18 13.94
C SER A 174 -1.90 -14.47 14.79
N VAL A 175 -1.88 -13.14 14.80
CA VAL A 175 -2.89 -12.32 15.50
C VAL A 175 -4.24 -12.43 14.80
N LEU A 176 -4.24 -12.39 13.47
CA LEU A 176 -5.45 -12.58 12.67
C LEU A 176 -6.06 -13.97 12.89
N ALA A 177 -5.25 -15.03 12.92
CA ALA A 177 -5.71 -16.40 13.14
C ALA A 177 -6.28 -16.61 14.54
N ALA A 178 -5.68 -15.99 15.55
CA ALA A 178 -6.21 -16.02 16.92
C ALA A 178 -7.58 -15.32 17.04
N ARG A 179 -7.84 -14.29 16.22
CA ARG A 179 -9.08 -13.51 16.27
C ARG A 179 -10.20 -14.06 15.38
N PHE A 180 -9.88 -14.40 14.14
CA PHE A 180 -10.86 -14.75 13.09
C PHE A 180 -10.88 -16.26 12.77
N GLY A 181 -10.13 -17.07 13.53
CA GLY A 181 -10.09 -18.51 13.39
C GLY A 181 -9.27 -19.02 12.19
N GLY A 182 -9.26 -20.35 12.03
CA GLY A 182 -8.36 -21.04 11.10
C GLY A 182 -8.59 -20.74 9.61
N GLN A 183 -9.75 -20.21 9.22
CA GLN A 183 -10.05 -19.87 7.82
C GLN A 183 -9.48 -18.51 7.39
N VAL A 184 -8.99 -17.67 8.31
CA VAL A 184 -8.58 -16.30 8.00
C VAL A 184 -7.50 -16.24 6.92
N HIS A 185 -6.57 -17.20 6.89
CA HIS A 185 -5.51 -17.21 5.89
C HIS A 185 -6.06 -17.42 4.48
N SER A 186 -7.05 -18.30 4.31
CA SER A 186 -7.71 -18.51 3.01
C SER A 186 -8.43 -17.25 2.57
N ARG A 187 -9.17 -16.59 3.47
CA ARG A 187 -9.89 -15.35 3.15
C ARG A 187 -8.94 -14.20 2.80
N LEU A 188 -7.80 -14.09 3.49
CA LEU A 188 -6.76 -13.13 3.15
C LEU A 188 -6.10 -13.44 1.80
N ALA A 189 -5.93 -14.71 1.46
CA ALA A 189 -5.47 -15.11 0.14
C ALA A 189 -6.48 -14.70 -0.95
N ASP A 190 -7.78 -14.93 -0.75
CA ASP A 190 -8.83 -14.50 -1.68
C ASP A 190 -8.80 -12.97 -1.87
N LEU A 191 -8.71 -12.20 -0.78
CA LEU A 191 -8.56 -10.75 -0.83
C LEU A 191 -7.30 -10.30 -1.58
N ARG A 192 -6.21 -11.08 -1.49
CA ARG A 192 -4.94 -10.78 -2.18
C ARG A 192 -5.07 -11.01 -3.68
N GLU A 193 -5.75 -12.07 -4.10
CA GLU A 193 -6.03 -12.33 -5.51
C GLU A 193 -6.93 -11.23 -6.11
N CYS A 194 -7.86 -10.68 -5.32
CA CYS A 194 -8.63 -9.48 -5.69
C CYS A 194 -7.81 -8.17 -5.62
N GLY A 195 -6.54 -8.22 -5.21
CA GLY A 195 -5.69 -7.04 -5.06
C GLY A 195 -6.16 -6.04 -4.00
N LEU A 196 -6.87 -6.50 -2.97
CA LEU A 196 -7.43 -5.66 -1.90
C LEU A 196 -6.52 -5.60 -0.66
N VAL A 197 -5.58 -6.52 -0.54
CA VAL A 197 -4.59 -6.57 0.55
C VAL A 197 -3.17 -6.72 0.02
N PHE A 198 -2.22 -6.27 0.85
CA PHE A 198 -0.79 -6.45 0.68
C PHE A 198 -0.25 -7.27 1.86
N THR A 199 0.71 -8.14 1.58
CA THR A 199 1.42 -8.91 2.59
C THR A 199 2.92 -8.90 2.40
N ASP A 200 3.63 -8.75 3.52
CA ASP A 200 5.07 -8.85 3.60
C ASP A 200 5.49 -9.24 5.02
N ALA A 201 6.58 -10.00 5.14
CA ALA A 201 7.10 -10.54 6.40
C ALA A 201 6.05 -11.21 7.33
N GLY A 202 4.99 -11.80 6.77
CA GLY A 202 3.92 -12.46 7.53
C GLY A 202 2.85 -11.54 8.10
N SER A 203 2.97 -10.23 7.87
CA SER A 203 1.96 -9.22 8.19
C SER A 203 1.08 -8.91 6.98
N TRP A 204 -0.14 -8.45 7.24
CA TRP A 204 -1.16 -8.15 6.24
C TRP A 204 -1.75 -6.76 6.49
N VAL A 205 -2.08 -6.05 5.41
CA VAL A 205 -2.74 -4.73 5.46
C VAL A 205 -3.61 -4.55 4.20
N HIS A 206 -4.78 -3.91 4.30
CA HIS A 206 -5.55 -3.56 3.09
C HIS A 206 -4.97 -2.33 2.39
N VAL A 207 -5.15 -2.27 1.08
CA VAL A 207 -4.62 -1.21 0.21
C VAL A 207 -5.67 -0.15 -0.16
N ILE A 208 -6.88 -0.29 0.36
CA ILE A 208 -8.05 0.55 0.05
C ILE A 208 -7.97 1.90 0.80
N PRO A 209 -7.92 3.06 0.10
CA PRO A 209 -8.03 4.37 0.73
C PRO A 209 -9.32 4.50 1.57
N ARG A 210 -9.27 5.26 2.66
CA ARG A 210 -10.45 5.44 3.52
C ARG A 210 -11.50 6.31 2.81
N PRO A 211 -12.79 6.19 3.20
CA PRO A 211 -13.83 7.04 2.67
C PRO A 211 -13.48 8.50 2.97
N THR A 212 -13.52 9.34 1.94
CA THR A 212 -13.43 10.79 2.15
C THR A 212 -14.82 11.37 1.96
N ASN A 213 -15.34 12.04 2.97
CA ASN A 213 -16.68 12.68 2.96
C ASN A 213 -16.82 13.79 1.89
N HIS A 214 -15.83 13.99 1.02
CA HIS A 214 -15.78 15.08 0.05
C HIS A 214 -16.43 14.76 -1.30
N ARG A 215 -16.92 13.53 -1.54
CA ARG A 215 -17.53 13.15 -2.83
C ARG A 215 -19.06 13.25 -2.91
N LEU A 216 -19.76 13.54 -1.82
CA LEU A 216 -21.23 13.66 -1.82
C LEU A 216 -21.78 15.05 -2.26
N GLN A 217 -21.00 15.89 -2.95
CA GLN A 217 -21.46 17.24 -3.36
C GLN A 217 -21.53 17.50 -4.88
N PHE A 218 -21.30 16.51 -5.74
CA PHE A 218 -21.49 16.70 -7.18
C PHE A 218 -22.31 15.55 -7.79
N ALA A 219 -23.59 15.53 -7.42
CA ALA A 219 -24.65 14.93 -8.23
C ALA A 219 -25.96 15.66 -7.86
N ASN A 220 -26.17 16.82 -8.47
CA ASN A 220 -27.47 17.45 -8.69
C ASN A 220 -27.53 17.86 -10.16
#